data_AF-L0EW38-F1
#
_entry.id   AF-L0EW38-F1
#
_cell.length_a   1.000
_cell.length_b   1.000
_cell.length_c   1.000
_cell.angle_alpha   90.00
_cell.angle_beta   90.00
_cell.angle_gamma   90.00
#
_symmetry.space_group_name_H-M   'P 1'
#
loop_
_entity.id
_entity.type
_entity.pdbx_description
1 polymer ?
#
loop_
_entity_poly.entity_id
_entity_poly.type
_entity_poly.pdbx_seq_one_letter_code
_entity_poly.pdbx_strand_id
1 'polypeptide(L)'
;MNLDGIRVDGGVRNDGITENRISALQQLVACRNLLGVRAYEFMIAVAGQGKAISDMGSSVRERTTIADYIKDGLDVLAQHWGYKSS
;
A
#
# COMPACT_ATOMS: atom_id res chain seq x y z
N MET A 1 -28.53 -38.21 -30.55
CA MET A 1 -28.74 -37.43 -29.32
C MET A 1 -28.10 -38.21 -28.18
N ASN A 2 -26.94 -37.74 -27.71
CA ASN A 2 -26.36 -38.02 -26.39
C ASN A 2 -25.28 -36.95 -26.16
N LEU A 3 -25.45 -36.18 -25.09
CA LEU A 3 -24.63 -35.05 -24.66
C LEU A 3 -23.57 -35.60 -23.70
N ASP A 4 -22.31 -35.74 -24.11
CA ASP A 4 -21.22 -36.11 -23.19
C ASP A 4 -19.94 -35.34 -23.49
N GLY A 5 -19.82 -34.18 -22.85
CA GLY A 5 -18.58 -33.42 -22.82
C GLY A 5 -18.81 -31.96 -23.15
N ILE A 6 -19.42 -31.26 -22.20
CA ILE A 6 -19.47 -29.80 -22.20
C ILE A 6 -18.04 -29.28 -22.41
N ARG A 7 -17.83 -28.68 -23.59
CA ARG A 7 -16.76 -27.73 -23.84
C ARG A 7 -16.87 -26.61 -22.81
N VAL A 8 -16.04 -26.67 -21.77
CA VAL A 8 -15.63 -25.48 -21.03
C VAL A 8 -14.12 -25.58 -20.81
N ASP A 9 -13.36 -25.21 -21.86
CA ASP A 9 -12.03 -24.64 -21.65
C ASP A 9 -12.23 -23.21 -21.13
N GLY A 10 -12.72 -23.14 -19.90
CA GLY A 10 -13.17 -21.94 -19.23
C GLY A 10 -11.99 -21.22 -18.60
N GLY A 11 -11.36 -20.36 -19.39
CA GLY A 11 -10.66 -19.19 -18.87
C GLY A 11 -9.14 -19.30 -18.91
N VAL A 12 -8.56 -18.50 -19.80
CA VAL A 12 -7.20 -17.94 -19.70
C VAL A 12 -6.82 -17.77 -18.23
N ARG A 13 -5.75 -18.44 -17.80
CA ARG A 13 -5.20 -18.33 -16.45
C ARG A 13 -4.97 -16.85 -16.15
N ASN A 14 -5.74 -16.31 -15.21
CA ASN A 14 -5.50 -14.99 -14.60
C ASN A 14 -4.36 -15.08 -13.57
N ASP A 15 -3.25 -15.73 -13.94
CA ASP A 15 -2.08 -15.89 -13.09
C ASP A 15 -1.42 -14.54 -12.79
N GLY A 16 -1.31 -13.66 -13.80
CA GLY A 16 -0.74 -12.31 -13.63
C GLY A 16 -1.49 -11.41 -12.66
N ILE A 17 -2.83 -11.50 -12.56
CA ILE A 17 -3.59 -10.71 -11.56
C ILE A 17 -3.30 -11.22 -10.15
N THR A 18 -3.10 -12.53 -9.99
CA THR A 18 -2.85 -13.16 -8.70
C THR A 18 -1.44 -12.84 -8.21
N GLU A 19 -0.43 -12.97 -9.08
CA GLU A 19 0.96 -12.66 -8.76
C GLU A 19 1.17 -11.17 -8.45
N ASN A 20 0.58 -10.27 -9.24
CA ASN A 20 0.67 -8.82 -8.99
C ASN A 20 0.05 -8.44 -7.65
N ARG A 21 -1.07 -9.07 -7.26
CA ARG A 21 -1.69 -8.86 -5.94
C ARG A 21 -0.80 -9.37 -4.81
N ILE A 22 -0.22 -10.56 -4.97
CA ILE A 22 0.68 -11.14 -3.96
C ILE A 22 1.90 -10.23 -3.76
N SER A 23 2.51 -9.77 -4.85
CA SER A 23 3.64 -8.85 -4.80
C SER A 23 3.28 -7.53 -4.12
N ALA A 24 2.13 -6.93 -4.46
CA ALA A 24 1.65 -5.71 -3.82
C ALA A 24 1.42 -5.91 -2.31
N LEU A 25 0.84 -7.04 -1.89
CA LEU A 25 0.64 -7.35 -0.47
C LEU A 25 1.98 -7.50 0.26
N GLN A 26 2.95 -8.18 -0.34
CA GLN A 26 4.29 -8.31 0.23
C GLN A 26 4.97 -6.95 0.40
N GLN A 27 4.84 -6.06 -0.59
CA GLN A 27 5.35 -4.68 -0.52
C GLN A 27 4.68 -3.88 0.60
N LEU A 28 3.35 -3.99 0.77
CA LEU A 28 2.63 -3.32 1.86
C LEU A 28 3.09 -3.83 3.24
N VAL A 29 3.31 -5.13 3.38
CA VAL A 29 3.84 -5.72 4.63
C VAL A 29 5.26 -5.21 4.90
N ALA A 30 6.12 -5.15 3.87
CA ALA A 30 7.47 -4.59 4.00
C ALA A 30 7.43 -3.12 4.44
N CYS A 31 6.59 -2.30 3.82
CA CYS A 31 6.41 -0.89 4.19
C CYS A 31 5.94 -0.76 5.65
N ARG A 32 4.98 -1.57 6.09
CA ARG A 32 4.50 -1.57 7.48
C ARG A 32 5.61 -1.92 8.47
N ASN A 33 6.46 -2.88 8.14
CA ASN A 33 7.56 -3.30 9.00
C ASN A 33 8.66 -2.24 9.10
N LEU A 34 8.94 -1.53 8.00
CA LEU A 34 9.94 -0.45 7.96
C LEU A 34 9.49 0.80 8.73
N LEU A 35 8.23 1.18 8.57
CA LEU A 35 7.69 2.42 9.13
C LEU A 35 7.20 2.27 10.57
N GLY A 36 6.88 1.04 10.98
CA GLY A 36 6.13 0.79 12.20
C GLY A 36 4.65 1.17 12.06
N VAL A 37 3.84 0.73 13.05
CA VAL A 37 2.38 0.76 12.96
C VAL A 37 1.83 2.18 12.78
N ARG A 38 2.31 3.14 13.59
CA ARG A 38 1.74 4.50 13.64
C ARG A 38 2.02 5.32 12.37
N ALA A 39 3.25 5.30 11.87
CA ALA A 39 3.59 6.02 10.65
C ALA A 39 2.92 5.39 9.41
N TYR A 40 2.83 4.06 9.38
CA TYR A 40 2.11 3.33 8.34
C TYR A 40 0.61 3.71 8.30
N GLU A 41 -0.05 3.83 9.45
CA GLU A 41 -1.46 4.26 9.51
C GLU A 41 -1.67 5.67 8.95
N PHE A 42 -0.78 6.62 9.26
CA PHE A 42 -0.85 7.96 8.67
C PHE A 42 -0.65 7.93 7.15
N MET A 43 0.26 7.09 6.64
CA MET A 43 0.43 6.93 5.20
C MET A 43 -0.81 6.34 4.53
N ILE A 44 -1.44 5.32 5.12
CA ILE A 44 -2.68 4.75 4.58
C ILE A 44 -3.81 5.79 4.61
N ALA A 45 -3.91 6.59 5.67
CA ALA A 45 -4.91 7.66 5.75
C ALA A 45 -4.74 8.68 4.61
N VAL A 46 -3.51 9.12 4.32
CA VAL A 46 -3.27 10.12 3.27
C VAL A 46 -3.26 9.50 1.87
N ALA A 47 -2.36 8.55 1.61
CA ALA A 47 -2.14 8.01 0.27
C ALA A 47 -3.19 6.95 -0.12
N GLY A 48 -3.67 6.16 0.84
CA GLY A 48 -4.66 5.11 0.59
C GLY A 48 -6.11 5.58 0.63
N GLN A 49 -6.43 6.52 1.52
CA GLN A 49 -7.81 7.01 1.74
C GLN A 49 -8.03 8.45 1.22
N GLY A 50 -6.98 9.16 0.81
CA GLY A 50 -7.07 10.53 0.31
C GLY A 50 -7.39 11.58 1.38
N LYS A 51 -7.14 11.28 2.67
CA LYS A 51 -7.41 12.25 3.76
C LYS A 51 -6.40 13.39 3.75
N ALA A 52 -6.89 14.59 4.03
CA ALA A 52 -6.03 15.74 4.25
C ALA A 52 -5.42 15.70 5.65
N ILE A 53 -4.19 16.21 5.80
CA ILE A 53 -3.51 16.32 7.11
C ILE A 53 -4.28 17.25 8.06
N SER A 54 -5.03 18.22 7.52
CA SER A 54 -5.96 19.05 8.29
C SER A 54 -6.97 18.25 9.11
N ASP A 55 -7.34 17.06 8.65
CA ASP A 55 -8.47 16.29 9.18
C ASP A 55 -8.02 15.22 10.18
N MET A 56 -6.71 15.07 10.39
CA MET A 56 -6.13 14.00 11.21
C MET A 56 -5.69 14.47 12.61
N GLY A 57 -5.65 15.78 12.86
CA GLY A 57 -5.20 16.34 14.14
C GLY A 57 -6.04 17.53 14.58
N SER A 58 -6.39 17.57 15.86
CA SER A 58 -7.25 18.60 16.46
C SER A 58 -6.51 19.93 16.61
N SER A 59 -5.20 19.88 16.85
CA SER A 59 -4.35 21.06 17.01
C SER A 59 -3.35 21.25 15.86
N VAL A 60 -2.85 22.48 15.71
CA VAL A 60 -1.76 22.78 14.76
C VAL A 60 -0.53 21.90 15.04
N ARG A 61 -0.18 21.73 16.31
CA ARG A 61 0.98 20.94 16.73
C ARG A 61 0.85 19.47 16.35
N GLU A 62 -0.32 18.87 16.60
CA GLU A 62 -0.58 17.47 16.20
C GLU A 62 -0.47 17.29 14.69
N ARG A 63 -1.03 18.22 13.90
CA ARG A 63 -0.93 18.17 12.44
C ARG A 63 0.51 18.29 11.96
N THR A 64 1.31 19.16 12.57
CA THR A 64 2.75 19.23 12.28
C THR A 64 3.44 17.92 12.60
N THR A 65 3.21 17.34 13.79
CA THR A 65 3.77 16.04 14.16
C THR A 65 3.37 14.94 13.18
N ILE A 66 2.11 14.90 12.72
CA ILE A 66 1.65 13.94 11.72
C ILE A 66 2.36 14.17 10.38
N ALA A 67 2.50 15.42 9.94
CA ALA A 67 3.23 15.75 8.72
C ALA A 67 4.69 15.32 8.79
N ASP A 68 5.36 15.52 9.93
CA ASP A 68 6.74 15.10 10.17
C ASP A 68 6.85 13.57 10.08
N TYR A 69 5.95 12.82 10.73
CA TYR A 69 5.91 11.35 10.61
C TYR A 69 5.75 10.86 9.17
N ILE A 70 4.89 11.53 8.39
CA ILE A 70 4.67 11.17 6.98
C ILE A 70 5.93 11.47 6.17
N LYS A 71 6.55 12.63 6.38
CA LYS A 71 7.77 13.02 5.66
C LYS A 71 8.91 12.05 5.94
N ASP A 72 9.18 11.77 7.21
CA ASP A 72 10.23 10.83 7.61
C ASP A 72 9.95 9.43 7.05
N GLY A 73 8.68 8.99 7.08
CA GLY A 73 8.27 7.72 6.50
C GLY A 73 8.47 7.64 4.98
N LEU A 74 8.12 8.71 4.26
CA LEU A 74 8.37 8.79 2.81
C LEU A 74 9.86 8.77 2.49
N ASP A 75 10.69 9.42 3.30
CA ASP A 75 12.15 9.37 3.15
C ASP A 75 12.72 7.96 3.38
N VAL A 76 12.18 7.20 4.34
CA VAL A 76 12.55 5.80 4.57
C VAL A 76 12.12 4.92 3.40
N LEU A 77 10.91 5.09 2.88
CA LEU A 77 10.44 4.31 1.73
C LEU A 77 11.19 4.66 0.44
N ALA A 78 11.52 5.93 0.23
CA ALA A 78 12.33 6.37 -0.91
C ALA A 78 13.70 5.70 -0.90
N GLN A 79 14.33 5.54 0.27
CA GLN A 79 15.57 4.77 0.42
C GLN A 79 15.34 3.28 0.16
N HIS A 80 14.28 2.70 0.73
CA HIS A 80 13.96 1.28 0.54
C HIS A 80 13.75 0.89 -0.93
N TRP A 81 13.08 1.75 -1.71
CA TRP A 81 12.84 1.53 -3.13
C TRP A 81 13.97 2.01 -4.04
N GLY A 82 15.05 2.58 -3.49
CA GLY A 82 16.18 3.09 -4.27
C GLY A 82 15.90 4.39 -5.02
N TYR A 83 14.80 5.09 -4.71
CA TYR A 83 14.53 6.43 -5.24
C TYR A 83 15.42 7.50 -4.61
N LYS A 84 15.99 7.22 -3.44
CA LYS A 84 16.94 8.08 -2.74
C LYS A 84 18.16 7.25 -2.32
N SER A 85 19.35 7.66 -2.77
CA SER A 85 20.60 7.20 -2.16
C SER A 85 20.85 8.02 -0.91
N SER A 86 21.24 7.35 0.18
CA SER A 86 21.84 8.02 1.34
C SER A 86 23.17 8.68 0.97
#